data_AF-A0AAW0NC93-F1
#
_entry.id   AF-A0AAW0NC93-F1
#
_cell.length_a   1.000
_cell.length_b   1.000
_cell.length_c   1.000
_cell.angle_alpha   90.00
_cell.angle_beta   90.00
_cell.angle_gamma   90.00
#
_symmetry.space_group_name_H-M   'P 1'
#
loop_
_entity.id
_entity.type
_entity.pdbx_description
1 polymer ?
#
loop_
_entity_poly.entity_id
_entity_poly.type
_entity_poly.pdbx_seq_one_letter_code
_entity_poly.pdbx_strand_id
1 'polypeptide(L)'
;MENWMSALPEELWDVPLTDLAIPGSHDAMSYCLDIRSPLVRSEPDCFRLLDAFCCCFTRSVIFKWATTQDKSIEDQLSLGVRYFDLRIAHKQNDPSSDLYFTHVLYTHLTVLETLMSVAAWLKSHPKEVIILACSHFEGISEQLHEAFIFSIKKIFGSKLCPRKETDLSLRSCGRLGTKLFCPTKTNGSPTHRAVAEHPYWWANQKQQPASQTTWTIRRSLGDQRASLCLGST
;
A
#
# COMPACT_ATOMS: atom_id res chain seq x y z
N MET A 1 -19.62 -4.70 -1.91
CA MET A 1 -18.96 -5.06 -0.63
C MET A 1 -18.36 -3.83 0.03
N GLU A 2 -18.92 -2.64 -0.25
CA GLU A 2 -18.31 -1.35 0.07
C GLU A 2 -18.26 -1.02 1.58
N ASN A 3 -19.08 -1.69 2.40
CA ASN A 3 -19.23 -1.43 3.84
C ASN A 3 -18.95 -2.71 4.68
N TRP A 4 -18.06 -3.59 4.21
CA TRP A 4 -17.91 -4.90 4.83
C TRP A 4 -17.31 -4.87 6.24
N MET A 5 -16.37 -3.95 6.53
CA MET A 5 -15.80 -3.84 7.88
C MET A 5 -16.88 -3.41 8.89
N SER A 6 -17.80 -2.54 8.47
CA SER A 6 -18.94 -2.12 9.27
C SER A 6 -19.98 -3.20 9.52
N ALA A 7 -20.00 -4.24 8.67
CA ALA A 7 -20.95 -5.34 8.72
C ALA A 7 -20.37 -6.60 9.41
N LEU A 8 -19.11 -6.55 9.86
CA LEU A 8 -18.53 -7.63 10.66
C LEU A 8 -19.29 -7.79 11.99
N PRO A 9 -19.40 -9.02 12.52
CA PRO A 9 -19.87 -9.26 13.89
C PRO A 9 -19.08 -8.39 14.89
N GLU A 10 -19.77 -7.90 15.93
CA GLU A 10 -19.17 -6.96 16.88
C GLU A 10 -17.96 -7.54 17.62
N GLU A 11 -17.91 -8.86 17.79
CA GLU A 11 -16.79 -9.58 18.41
C GLU A 11 -15.48 -9.38 17.62
N LEU A 12 -15.58 -9.21 16.30
CA LEU A 12 -14.42 -8.96 15.44
C LEU A 12 -13.98 -7.50 15.43
N TRP A 13 -14.75 -6.59 16.01
CA TRP A 13 -14.36 -5.17 16.03
C TRP A 13 -13.26 -4.88 17.05
N ASP A 14 -13.09 -5.76 18.02
CA ASP A 14 -12.05 -5.69 19.06
C ASP A 14 -10.79 -6.49 18.68
N VAL A 15 -10.85 -7.29 17.61
CA VAL A 15 -9.71 -8.02 17.07
C VAL A 15 -8.71 -7.04 16.43
N PRO A 16 -7.39 -7.20 16.66
CA PRO A 16 -6.38 -6.40 16.00
C PRO A 16 -6.51 -6.45 14.47
N LEU A 17 -6.35 -5.31 13.79
CA LEU A 17 -6.38 -5.22 12.33
C LEU A 17 -5.34 -6.12 11.66
N THR A 18 -4.23 -6.42 12.34
CA THR A 18 -3.21 -7.37 11.88
C THR A 18 -3.70 -8.81 11.82
N ASP A 19 -4.74 -9.14 12.59
CA ASP A 19 -5.30 -10.48 12.71
C ASP A 19 -6.58 -10.64 11.86
N LEU A 20 -7.05 -9.56 11.23
CA LEU A 20 -8.15 -9.59 10.27
C LEU A 20 -7.66 -9.96 8.87
N ALA A 21 -8.43 -10.80 8.17
CA ALA A 21 -8.23 -11.04 6.75
C ALA A 21 -8.72 -9.82 5.96
N ILE A 22 -7.79 -8.95 5.55
CA ILE A 22 -8.09 -7.70 4.84
C ILE A 22 -7.72 -7.86 3.35
N PRO A 23 -8.67 -7.73 2.41
CA PRO A 23 -8.36 -7.77 0.98
C PRO A 23 -7.44 -6.62 0.56
N GLY A 24 -6.40 -6.96 -0.21
CA GLY A 24 -5.39 -6.02 -0.68
C GLY A 24 -5.18 -6.06 -2.19
N SER A 25 -4.72 -4.94 -2.74
CA SER A 25 -4.40 -4.77 -4.16
C SER A 25 -2.92 -4.42 -4.33
N HIS A 26 -2.23 -5.25 -5.11
CA HIS A 26 -0.81 -5.08 -5.44
C HIS A 26 -0.67 -4.21 -6.68
N ASP A 27 0.25 -3.24 -6.63
CA ASP A 27 0.41 -2.19 -7.64
C ASP A 27 -0.95 -1.56 -8.00
N ALA A 28 -1.66 -1.08 -6.98
CA ALA A 28 -3.09 -0.80 -7.06
C ALA A 28 -3.49 0.21 -8.14
N MET A 29 -2.56 1.09 -8.53
CA MET A 29 -2.79 2.14 -9.52
C MET A 29 -2.37 1.74 -10.94
N SER A 30 -2.00 0.47 -11.17
CA SER A 30 -1.55 -0.01 -12.48
C SER A 30 -2.65 -0.03 -13.56
N TYR A 31 -3.92 0.16 -13.18
CA TYR A 31 -5.05 0.29 -14.11
C TYR A 31 -4.97 1.57 -14.97
N CYS A 32 -4.28 2.61 -14.51
CA CYS A 32 -4.18 3.90 -15.19
C CYS A 32 -2.76 4.25 -15.63
N LEU A 33 -1.93 3.24 -15.92
CA LEU A 33 -0.61 3.45 -16.52
C LEU A 33 -0.73 4.19 -17.86
N ASP A 34 0.21 5.09 -18.10
CA ASP A 34 0.37 5.80 -19.36
C ASP A 34 1.41 5.07 -20.21
N ILE A 35 0.96 4.36 -21.25
CA ILE A 35 1.83 3.64 -22.18
C ILE A 35 2.86 4.55 -22.88
N ARG A 36 2.59 5.87 -22.94
CA ARG A 36 3.48 6.87 -23.55
C ARG A 36 4.42 7.54 -22.55
N SER A 37 4.27 7.28 -21.25
CA SER A 37 5.17 7.85 -20.24
C SER A 37 6.60 7.32 -20.39
N PRO A 38 7.64 8.04 -19.94
CA PRO A 38 8.99 7.46 -19.89
C PRO A 38 9.03 6.22 -18.99
N LEU A 39 10.00 5.33 -19.24
CA LEU A 39 10.26 4.25 -18.29
C LEU A 39 10.86 4.82 -17.00
N VAL A 40 10.60 4.14 -15.89
CA VAL A 40 11.15 4.48 -14.58
C VAL A 40 12.67 4.38 -14.58
N ARG A 41 13.35 5.23 -13.79
CA ARG A 41 14.82 5.34 -13.80
C ARG A 41 15.52 4.08 -13.32
N SER A 42 14.93 3.38 -12.35
CA SER A 42 15.48 2.16 -11.76
C SER A 42 15.46 0.97 -12.72
N GLU A 43 14.71 1.06 -13.83
CA GLU A 43 14.65 0.00 -14.82
C GLU A 43 15.98 -0.15 -15.59
N PRO A 44 16.40 -1.39 -15.91
CA PRO A 44 17.67 -1.65 -16.55
C PRO A 44 17.84 -0.92 -17.90
N ASP A 45 19.08 -0.53 -18.20
CA ASP A 45 19.43 0.12 -19.47
C ASP A 45 19.01 -0.67 -20.71
N CYS A 46 19.03 -2.00 -20.63
CA CYS A 46 18.60 -2.85 -21.73
C CYS A 46 17.11 -2.65 -22.08
N PHE A 47 16.24 -2.40 -21.09
CA PHE A 47 14.83 -2.09 -21.34
C PHE A 47 14.68 -0.74 -22.03
N ARG A 48 15.48 0.26 -21.62
CA ARG A 48 15.47 1.60 -22.23
C ARG A 48 16.00 1.60 -23.66
N LEU A 49 17.07 0.85 -23.92
CA LEU A 49 17.62 0.65 -25.26
C LEU A 49 16.64 -0.11 -26.15
N LEU A 50 16.07 -1.21 -25.67
CA LEU A 50 15.10 -2.00 -26.43
C LEU A 50 13.85 -1.17 -26.75
N ASP A 51 13.40 -0.34 -25.80
CA ASP A 51 12.31 0.61 -26.03
C ASP A 51 12.65 1.66 -27.09
N ALA A 52 13.88 2.18 -27.11
CA ALA A 52 14.31 3.14 -28.12
C ALA A 52 14.35 2.56 -29.55
N PHE A 53 14.67 1.26 -29.71
CA PHE A 53 14.77 0.61 -31.03
C PHE A 53 13.46 -0.03 -31.51
N CYS A 54 12.59 -0.50 -30.60
CA CYS A 54 11.40 -1.30 -30.93
C CYS A 54 10.12 -0.83 -30.21
N CYS A 55 10.00 0.47 -29.93
CA CYS A 55 8.96 1.07 -29.08
C CYS A 55 7.54 0.56 -29.36
N CYS A 56 7.12 0.43 -30.62
CA CYS A 56 5.74 0.05 -30.96
C CYS A 56 5.35 -1.34 -30.43
N PHE A 57 6.30 -2.27 -30.36
CA PHE A 57 6.04 -3.64 -29.89
C PHE A 57 6.37 -3.79 -28.41
N THR A 58 7.48 -3.23 -27.96
CA THR A 58 7.96 -3.33 -26.57
C THR A 58 6.99 -2.68 -25.61
N ARG A 59 6.42 -1.52 -25.98
CA ARG A 59 5.48 -0.78 -25.12
C ARG A 59 4.21 -1.55 -24.84
N SER A 60 3.63 -2.21 -25.85
CA SER A 60 2.43 -3.03 -25.63
C SER A 60 2.71 -4.23 -24.73
N VAL A 61 3.90 -4.83 -24.83
CA VAL A 61 4.31 -5.95 -23.96
C VAL A 61 4.57 -5.47 -22.53
N ILE A 62 5.34 -4.39 -22.37
CA ILE A 62 5.63 -3.77 -21.07
C ILE A 62 4.34 -3.38 -20.38
N PHE A 63 3.43 -2.71 -21.09
CA PHE A 63 2.14 -2.30 -20.53
C PHE A 63 1.35 -3.49 -20.01
N LYS A 64 1.21 -4.57 -20.80
CA LYS A 64 0.51 -5.79 -20.38
C LYS A 64 1.16 -6.48 -19.19
N TRP A 65 2.49 -6.45 -19.09
CA TRP A 65 3.23 -7.03 -17.96
C TRP A 65 3.12 -6.18 -16.70
N ALA A 66 3.11 -4.86 -16.85
CA ALA A 66 3.01 -3.90 -15.76
C ALA A 66 1.58 -3.74 -15.20
N THR A 67 0.55 -3.99 -16.00
CA THR A 67 -0.84 -3.89 -15.51
C THR A 67 -1.20 -5.08 -14.62
N THR A 68 -1.44 -4.83 -13.34
CA THR A 68 -1.92 -5.81 -12.35
C THR A 68 -3.40 -5.64 -12.02
N GLN A 69 -3.96 -4.45 -12.23
CA GLN A 69 -5.34 -4.09 -11.93
C GLN A 69 -6.03 -3.52 -13.17
N ASP A 70 -7.33 -3.79 -13.32
CA ASP A 70 -8.20 -3.23 -14.36
C ASP A 70 -9.31 -2.33 -13.81
N LYS A 71 -9.37 -2.13 -12.49
CA LYS A 71 -10.39 -1.35 -11.77
C LYS A 71 -9.82 -0.08 -11.19
N SER A 72 -10.63 0.99 -11.16
CA SER A 72 -10.23 2.24 -10.52
C SER A 72 -10.05 2.08 -9.01
N ILE A 73 -9.45 3.07 -8.35
CA ILE A 73 -9.27 3.03 -6.89
C ILE A 73 -10.63 2.99 -6.16
N GLU A 74 -11.63 3.72 -6.67
CA GLU A 74 -12.99 3.74 -6.14
C GLU A 74 -13.71 2.39 -6.35
N ASP A 75 -13.52 1.78 -7.51
CA ASP A 75 -14.07 0.46 -7.80
C ASP A 75 -13.43 -0.60 -6.91
N GLN A 76 -12.11 -0.59 -6.74
CA GLN A 76 -11.40 -1.48 -5.82
C GLN A 76 -11.93 -1.33 -4.38
N LEU A 77 -12.14 -0.09 -3.92
CA LEU A 77 -12.77 0.18 -2.61
C LEU A 77 -14.19 -0.39 -2.53
N SER A 78 -14.99 -0.23 -3.58
CA SER A 78 -16.39 -0.71 -3.63
C SER A 78 -16.49 -2.24 -3.66
N LEU A 79 -15.47 -2.89 -4.22
CA LEU A 79 -15.27 -4.34 -4.24
C LEU A 79 -14.72 -4.89 -2.92
N GLY A 80 -14.36 -4.04 -1.96
CA GLY A 80 -13.97 -4.43 -0.60
C GLY A 80 -12.45 -4.40 -0.33
N VAL A 81 -11.64 -3.94 -1.28
CA VAL A 81 -10.19 -3.74 -1.05
C VAL A 81 -9.98 -2.65 -0.01
N ARG A 82 -9.10 -2.91 0.97
CA ARG A 82 -8.74 -1.96 2.04
C ARG A 82 -7.24 -1.80 2.22
N TYR A 83 -6.43 -2.65 1.60
CA TYR A 83 -4.99 -2.48 1.54
C TYR A 83 -4.53 -2.15 0.11
N PHE A 84 -3.75 -1.09 -0.06
CA PHE A 84 -3.30 -0.64 -1.37
C PHE A 84 -1.78 -0.48 -1.39
N ASP A 85 -1.08 -1.27 -2.22
CA ASP A 85 0.34 -1.06 -2.51
C ASP A 85 0.51 0.09 -3.51
N LEU A 86 1.12 1.19 -3.04
CA LEU A 86 1.27 2.44 -3.77
C LEU A 86 2.76 2.75 -3.95
N ARG A 87 3.29 2.47 -5.14
CA ARG A 87 4.65 2.86 -5.53
C ARG A 87 4.63 4.27 -6.09
N ILE A 88 5.36 5.19 -5.47
CA ILE A 88 5.29 6.62 -5.79
C ILE A 88 6.60 7.08 -6.43
N ALA A 89 6.51 7.90 -7.47
CA ALA A 89 7.65 8.47 -8.17
C ALA A 89 7.36 9.88 -8.71
N HIS A 90 8.43 10.66 -8.90
CA HIS A 90 8.39 11.89 -9.70
C HIS A 90 8.81 11.57 -11.15
N LYS A 91 8.09 12.14 -12.12
CA LYS A 91 8.35 11.90 -13.54
C LYS A 91 9.64 12.59 -13.99
N GLN A 92 10.40 11.92 -14.84
CA GLN A 92 11.63 12.49 -15.38
C GLN A 92 11.31 13.71 -16.26
N ASN A 93 12.05 14.81 -16.04
CA ASN A 93 11.89 16.07 -16.78
C ASN A 93 10.49 16.69 -16.69
N ASP A 94 9.69 16.28 -15.70
CA ASP A 94 8.43 16.93 -15.42
C ASP A 94 8.73 18.27 -14.72
N PRO A 95 8.37 19.42 -15.33
CA PRO A 95 8.59 20.72 -14.71
C PRO A 95 7.66 20.97 -13.52
N SER A 96 6.61 20.15 -13.35
CA SER A 96 5.72 20.21 -12.20
C SER A 96 6.34 19.54 -10.97
N SER A 97 5.75 19.82 -9.81
CA SER A 97 6.05 19.13 -8.56
C SER A 97 5.14 17.92 -8.33
N ASP A 98 4.47 17.43 -9.38
CA ASP A 98 3.45 16.39 -9.25
C ASP A 98 4.09 15.01 -9.06
N LEU A 99 3.52 14.25 -8.12
CA LEU A 99 3.90 12.87 -7.90
C LEU A 99 2.89 11.95 -8.59
N TYR A 100 3.39 10.84 -9.10
CA TYR A 100 2.61 9.82 -9.81
C TYR A 100 2.85 8.45 -9.19
N PHE A 101 2.00 7.50 -9.54
CA PHE A 101 2.25 6.10 -9.23
C PHE A 101 3.03 5.43 -10.34
N THR A 102 3.67 4.32 -10.03
CA THR A 102 4.50 3.64 -11.01
C THR A 102 4.55 2.12 -10.88
N HIS A 103 4.60 1.47 -12.05
CA HIS A 103 5.06 0.09 -12.20
C HIS A 103 5.66 -0.03 -13.60
N VAL A 104 6.99 0.11 -13.73
CA VAL A 104 7.76 0.27 -14.99
C VAL A 104 7.45 1.56 -15.78
N LEU A 105 6.18 1.91 -15.87
CA LEU A 105 5.60 3.12 -16.45
C LEU A 105 4.99 3.99 -15.35
N TYR A 106 4.67 5.23 -15.68
CA TYR A 106 3.97 6.15 -14.77
C TYR A 106 2.47 6.16 -15.04
N THR A 107 1.68 6.54 -14.03
CA THR A 107 0.24 6.73 -14.19
C THR A 107 -0.12 8.06 -14.85
N HIS A 108 -1.34 8.10 -15.41
CA HIS A 108 -2.00 9.34 -15.80
C HIS A 108 -2.42 10.16 -14.59
N LEU A 109 -3.02 9.51 -13.58
CA LEU A 109 -3.46 10.17 -12.36
C LEU A 109 -2.27 10.49 -11.44
N THR A 110 -2.35 11.64 -10.79
CA THR A 110 -1.42 12.05 -9.75
C THR A 110 -1.76 11.38 -8.42
N VAL A 111 -0.77 11.35 -7.53
CA VAL A 111 -0.94 10.94 -6.14
C VAL A 111 -1.98 11.82 -5.45
N LEU A 112 -1.93 13.13 -5.68
CA LEU A 112 -2.84 14.07 -5.03
C LEU A 112 -4.30 13.81 -5.39
N GLU A 113 -4.61 13.65 -6.69
CA GLU A 113 -5.96 13.32 -7.17
C GLU A 113 -6.48 12.02 -6.55
N THR A 114 -5.63 11.00 -6.50
CA THR A 114 -5.98 9.69 -5.93
C THR A 114 -6.25 9.80 -4.42
N LEU A 115 -5.42 10.50 -3.66
CA LEU A 115 -5.63 10.72 -2.23
C LEU A 115 -6.93 11.51 -1.98
N MET A 116 -7.25 12.49 -2.82
CA MET A 116 -8.51 13.23 -2.73
C MET A 116 -9.72 12.34 -3.01
N SER A 117 -9.63 11.43 -4.00
CA SER A 117 -10.67 10.45 -4.27
C SER A 117 -10.90 9.50 -3.09
N VAL A 118 -9.82 8.92 -2.53
CA VAL A 118 -9.89 8.07 -1.34
C VAL A 118 -10.50 8.82 -0.16
N ALA A 119 -10.11 10.08 0.05
CA ALA A 119 -10.67 10.91 1.11
C ALA A 119 -12.15 11.21 0.90
N ALA A 120 -12.60 11.40 -0.34
CA ALA A 120 -14.01 11.56 -0.68
C ALA A 120 -14.80 10.28 -0.39
N TRP A 121 -14.28 9.12 -0.79
CA TRP A 121 -14.89 7.82 -0.53
C TRP A 121 -15.06 7.55 0.98
N LEU A 122 -14.04 7.86 1.79
CA LEU A 122 -14.08 7.74 3.25
C LEU A 122 -15.11 8.64 3.94
N LYS A 123 -15.60 9.71 3.28
CA LYS A 123 -16.70 10.54 3.83
C LYS A 123 -18.01 9.76 3.83
N SER A 124 -18.25 8.98 2.79
CA SER A 124 -19.47 8.17 2.62
C SER A 124 -19.43 6.84 3.37
N HIS A 125 -18.23 6.41 3.81
CA HIS A 125 -17.99 5.10 4.43
C HIS A 125 -17.35 5.25 5.81
N PRO A 126 -18.09 5.77 6.82
CA PRO A 126 -17.48 6.28 8.04
C PRO A 126 -16.88 5.22 8.97
N LYS A 127 -17.26 3.94 8.81
CA LYS A 127 -16.78 2.82 9.62
C LYS A 127 -15.69 1.99 8.93
N GLU A 128 -15.33 2.35 7.70
CA GLU A 128 -14.32 1.64 6.93
C GLU A 128 -12.93 2.21 7.21
N VAL A 129 -11.94 1.33 7.19
CA VAL A 129 -10.53 1.63 7.47
C VAL A 129 -9.68 1.25 6.28
N ILE A 130 -8.83 2.16 5.81
CA ILE A 130 -7.98 1.98 4.64
C ILE A 130 -6.50 2.00 5.05
N ILE A 131 -5.71 1.14 4.42
CA ILE A 131 -4.26 1.04 4.56
C ILE A 131 -3.62 1.38 3.21
N LEU A 132 -2.93 2.52 3.15
CA LEU A 132 -2.18 2.98 1.97
C LEU A 132 -0.69 2.73 2.19
N ALA A 133 -0.16 1.66 1.61
CA ALA A 133 1.24 1.31 1.69
C ALA A 133 2.07 2.10 0.67
N CYS A 134 2.61 3.24 1.09
CA CYS A 134 3.44 4.08 0.23
C CYS A 134 4.90 3.61 0.21
N SER A 135 5.46 3.38 -0.98
CA SER A 135 6.80 2.81 -1.15
C SER A 135 7.56 3.31 -2.39
N HIS A 136 8.79 2.81 -2.55
CA HIS A 136 9.76 3.04 -3.62
C HIS A 136 10.31 4.47 -3.72
N PHE A 137 9.45 5.49 -3.63
CA PHE A 137 9.80 6.92 -3.64
C PHE A 137 10.93 7.26 -4.65
N GLU A 138 10.68 7.04 -5.94
CA GLU A 138 11.70 7.19 -6.98
C GLU A 138 11.77 8.60 -7.57
N GLY A 139 12.99 9.16 -7.66
CA GLY A 139 13.20 10.49 -8.23
C GLY A 139 12.65 11.64 -7.39
N ILE A 140 12.29 11.38 -6.13
CA ILE A 140 11.65 12.35 -5.25
C ILE A 140 12.72 13.05 -4.40
N SER A 141 12.76 14.38 -4.44
CA SER A 141 13.60 15.18 -3.55
C SER A 141 13.04 15.23 -2.13
N GLU A 142 13.85 15.64 -1.16
CA GLU A 142 13.39 15.85 0.22
C GLU A 142 12.22 16.83 0.30
N GLN A 143 12.28 17.93 -0.45
CA GLN A 143 11.22 18.95 -0.49
C GLN A 143 9.90 18.39 -1.06
N LEU A 144 9.98 17.57 -2.11
CA LEU A 144 8.80 16.91 -2.68
C LEU A 144 8.22 15.88 -1.71
N HIS A 145 9.08 15.15 -1.00
CA HIS A 145 8.63 14.20 0.02
C HIS A 145 7.95 14.90 1.20
N GLU A 146 8.50 16.02 1.67
CA GLU A 146 7.86 16.85 2.71
C GLU A 146 6.52 17.40 2.24
N ALA A 147 6.42 17.90 1.00
CA ALA A 147 5.18 18.35 0.40
C ALA A 147 4.14 17.23 0.28
N PHE A 148 4.57 16.00 -0.04
CA PHE A 148 3.72 14.82 -0.06
C PHE A 148 3.18 14.50 1.35
N ILE A 149 4.03 14.49 2.38
CA ILE A 149 3.58 14.24 3.76
C ILE A 149 2.63 15.33 4.23
N PHE A 150 2.94 16.59 3.90
CA PHE A 150 2.07 17.72 4.20
C PHE A 150 0.70 17.55 3.54
N SER A 151 0.67 17.09 2.28
CA SER A 151 -0.58 16.83 1.55
C SER A 151 -1.40 15.71 2.20
N ILE A 152 -0.78 14.60 2.59
CA ILE A 152 -1.45 13.54 3.36
C ILE A 152 -2.06 14.10 4.64
N LYS A 153 -1.28 14.85 5.43
CA LYS A 153 -1.74 15.45 6.68
C LYS A 153 -2.90 16.43 6.46
N LYS A 154 -2.83 17.24 5.40
CA LYS A 154 -3.87 18.21 5.05
C LYS A 154 -5.17 17.54 4.61
N ILE A 155 -5.08 16.48 3.81
CA ILE A 155 -6.26 15.80 3.24
C ILE A 155 -6.99 14.96 4.28
N PHE A 156 -6.23 14.16 5.04
CA PHE A 156 -6.82 13.19 5.96
C PHE A 156 -6.96 13.74 7.38
N GLY A 157 -6.09 14.67 7.81
CA GLY A 157 -6.18 15.35 9.10
C GLY A 157 -6.32 14.37 10.25
N SER A 158 -7.39 14.53 11.04
CA SER A 158 -7.72 13.64 12.17
C SER A 158 -8.05 12.20 11.79
N LYS A 159 -8.26 11.89 10.50
CA LYS A 159 -8.48 10.51 10.04
C LYS A 159 -7.20 9.69 9.98
N LEU A 160 -6.03 10.31 10.07
CA LEU A 160 -4.76 9.58 10.09
C LEU A 160 -4.54 8.88 11.42
N CYS A 161 -3.98 7.69 11.38
CA CYS A 161 -3.62 6.99 12.60
C CYS A 161 -2.45 7.65 13.33
N PRO A 162 -2.59 7.93 14.65
CA PRO A 162 -1.46 8.29 15.49
C PRO A 162 -0.40 7.19 15.54
N ARG A 163 0.88 7.59 15.58
CA ARG A 163 2.04 6.66 15.56
C ARG A 163 2.13 5.71 16.76
N LYS A 164 1.57 6.09 17.91
CA LYS A 164 1.80 5.38 19.19
C LYS A 164 0.82 4.23 19.46
N GLU A 165 -0.12 4.00 18.56
CA GLU A 165 -1.17 3.00 18.77
C GLU A 165 -0.71 1.64 18.23
N THR A 166 -0.42 0.70 19.12
CA THR A 166 0.02 -0.66 18.75
C THR A 166 -1.13 -1.63 18.58
N ASP A 167 -2.25 -1.39 19.27
CA ASP A 167 -3.40 -2.30 19.34
C ASP A 167 -4.59 -1.73 18.55
N LEU A 168 -4.40 -1.65 17.24
CA LEU A 168 -5.38 -1.08 16.32
C LEU A 168 -6.45 -2.10 16.01
N SER A 169 -7.70 -1.79 16.34
CA SER A 169 -8.90 -2.57 16.03
C SER A 169 -9.93 -1.66 15.37
N LEU A 170 -10.99 -2.22 14.78
CA LEU A 170 -12.05 -1.40 14.18
C LEU A 170 -12.74 -0.50 15.23
N ARG A 171 -12.90 -1.01 16.47
CA ARG A 171 -13.47 -0.24 17.58
C ARG A 171 -12.57 0.91 18.00
N SER A 172 -11.25 0.68 18.13
CA SER A 172 -10.32 1.75 18.50
C SER A 172 -10.20 2.81 17.39
N CYS A 173 -10.21 2.40 16.13
CA CYS A 173 -10.27 3.29 14.97
C CYS A 173 -11.53 4.17 15.00
N GLY A 174 -12.71 3.56 15.22
CA GLY A 174 -13.98 4.29 15.32
C GLY A 174 -13.98 5.31 16.45
N ARG A 175 -13.45 4.95 17.63
CA ARG A 175 -13.35 5.84 18.79
C ARG A 175 -12.39 7.01 18.56
N LEU A 176 -11.26 6.77 17.89
CA LEU A 176 -10.24 7.77 17.59
C LEU A 176 -10.61 8.64 16.37
N GLY A 177 -11.62 8.23 15.59
CA GLY A 177 -11.94 8.84 14.30
C GLY A 177 -10.89 8.55 13.22
N THR A 178 -9.94 7.65 13.51
CA THR A 178 -8.90 7.19 12.60
C THR A 178 -9.49 6.24 11.56
N LYS A 179 -9.14 6.47 10.29
CA LYS A 179 -9.63 5.69 9.14
C LYS A 179 -8.53 5.38 8.13
N LEU A 180 -7.36 5.99 8.27
CA LEU A 180 -6.27 5.85 7.32
C LEU A 180 -4.95 5.49 8.01
N PHE A 181 -4.38 4.39 7.56
CA PHE A 181 -3.03 3.95 7.89
C PHE A 181 -2.15 4.18 6.67
N CYS A 182 -0.99 4.81 6.86
CA CYS A 182 -0.08 5.10 5.77
C CYS A 182 1.35 4.63 6.14
N PRO A 183 1.60 3.31 6.18
CA PRO A 183 2.93 2.80 6.44
C PRO A 183 3.87 3.16 5.28
N THR A 184 5.02 3.77 5.59
CA THR A 184 6.06 4.08 4.61
C THR A 184 7.21 3.08 4.73
N LYS A 185 7.58 2.43 3.62
CA LYS A 185 8.83 1.65 3.58
C LYS A 185 10.02 2.59 3.43
N THR A 186 10.86 2.69 4.45
CA THR A 186 12.16 3.37 4.35
C THR A 186 13.23 2.33 4.00
N ASN A 187 13.72 2.36 2.76
CA ASN A 187 14.90 1.59 2.38
C ASN A 187 16.15 2.30 2.92
N GLY A 188 16.43 2.16 4.21
CA GLY A 188 17.74 2.47 4.82
C GLY A 188 18.16 3.95 4.89
N SER A 189 17.44 4.92 4.32
CA SER A 189 17.72 6.35 4.54
C SER A 189 16.98 6.86 5.79
N PRO A 190 17.66 7.42 6.80
CA PRO A 190 17.04 7.89 8.03
C PRO A 190 16.20 9.18 7.88
N THR A 191 16.07 9.74 6.68
CA THR A 191 15.50 11.09 6.45
C THR A 191 13.98 11.14 6.27
N HIS A 192 13.30 10.02 5.99
CA HIS A 192 11.86 10.01 5.65
C HIS A 192 10.95 9.60 6.84
N ARG A 193 11.14 10.23 8.01
CA ARG A 193 10.53 9.84 9.30
C ARG A 193 9.14 10.45 9.63
N ALA A 194 8.42 10.98 8.64
CA ALA A 194 7.33 11.93 8.92
C ALA A 194 5.89 11.37 8.84
N VAL A 195 5.69 10.16 8.32
CA VAL A 195 4.41 9.43 8.39
C VAL A 195 4.54 8.33 9.44
N ALA A 196 3.45 8.05 10.17
CA ALA A 196 3.46 7.08 11.25
C ALA A 196 4.12 5.76 10.82
N GLU A 197 5.36 5.54 11.28
CA GLU A 197 6.13 4.30 11.09
C GLU A 197 5.40 3.19 11.85
N HIS A 198 4.35 2.65 11.24
CA HIS A 198 3.83 1.35 11.60
C HIS A 198 4.75 0.33 10.95
N PRO A 199 5.17 -0.74 11.66
CA PRO A 199 5.96 -1.78 11.05
C PRO A 199 5.26 -2.26 9.77
N TYR A 200 6.01 -2.49 8.71
CA TYR A 200 5.42 -2.94 7.47
C TYR A 200 5.17 -4.46 7.59
N TRP A 201 3.97 -4.84 8.03
CA TRP A 201 3.60 -6.24 8.31
C TRP A 201 3.17 -7.02 7.05
N TRP A 202 2.82 -6.33 5.96
CA TRP A 202 1.92 -6.85 4.93
C TRP A 202 2.58 -7.23 3.59
N ALA A 203 3.91 -7.28 3.48
CA ALA A 203 4.55 -7.95 2.34
C ALA A 203 5.81 -8.70 2.74
N ASN A 204 6.23 -9.60 1.85
CA ASN A 204 7.41 -10.45 1.98
C ASN A 204 8.62 -9.63 2.43
N GLN A 205 9.02 -9.83 3.69
CA GLN A 205 10.38 -9.51 4.11
C GLN A 205 11.30 -10.34 3.22
N LYS A 206 12.31 -9.70 2.60
CA LYS A 206 13.32 -10.45 1.83
C LYS A 206 13.87 -11.54 2.74
N GLN A 207 13.61 -12.79 2.37
CA GLN A 207 14.27 -13.94 2.98
C GLN A 207 15.77 -13.69 2.90
N GLN A 208 16.44 -13.71 4.05
CA GLN A 208 17.89 -13.91 4.08
C GLN A 208 18.19 -15.24 3.36
N PRO A 209 19.32 -15.36 2.64
CA PRO A 209 19.58 -16.50 1.79
C PRO A 209 19.56 -17.80 2.59
N ALA A 210 18.91 -18.79 2.00
CA ALA A 210 18.56 -20.07 2.60
C ALA A 210 19.76 -20.80 3.22
N SER A 211 19.67 -21.05 4.52
CA SER A 211 20.27 -22.24 5.12
C SER A 211 19.29 -22.83 6.14
N GLN A 212 18.46 -23.74 5.64
CA GLN A 212 17.65 -24.73 6.37
C GLN A 212 16.59 -24.21 7.35
N THR A 213 15.55 -25.04 7.50
CA THR A 213 14.68 -25.20 8.68
C THR A 213 13.28 -24.55 8.59
N THR A 214 12.33 -25.40 8.20
CA THR A 214 11.03 -25.65 8.86
C THR A 214 10.15 -24.44 9.22
N TRP A 215 9.03 -24.31 8.51
CA TRP A 215 7.92 -23.41 8.82
C TRP A 215 7.40 -23.62 10.24
N THR A 216 7.81 -22.74 11.17
CA THR A 216 7.21 -22.66 12.50
C THR A 216 6.39 -21.39 12.55
N ILE A 217 5.07 -21.52 12.39
CA ILE A 217 4.11 -20.46 12.71
C ILE A 217 4.19 -20.25 14.23
N ARG A 218 4.90 -19.22 14.69
CA ARG A 218 4.86 -18.81 16.10
C ARG A 218 3.53 -18.10 16.37
N ARG A 219 2.55 -18.86 16.87
CA ARG A 219 1.51 -18.37 17.77
C ARG A 219 2.19 -17.74 18.98
N SER A 220 1.88 -16.49 19.28
CA SER A 220 2.09 -15.90 20.61
C SER A 220 0.75 -15.84 21.34
N LEU A 221 0.29 -17.00 21.81
CA LEU A 221 -0.61 -17.08 22.96
C LEU A 221 0.07 -18.05 23.92
N GLY A 222 0.58 -17.50 25.02
CA GLY A 222 0.89 -18.34 26.17
C GLY A 222 -0.43 -18.87 26.69
N ASP A 223 -0.61 -20.19 26.71
CA ASP A 223 -0.84 -20.86 27.98
C ASP A 223 -0.65 -22.37 27.87
N GLN A 224 -0.11 -22.90 28.97
CA GLN A 224 -0.26 -24.23 29.54
C GLN A 224 -0.30 -25.49 28.66
N ARG A 225 0.71 -26.33 28.92
CA ARG A 225 0.68 -27.79 28.85
C ARG A 225 -0.69 -28.37 29.21
N ALA A 226 -1.28 -29.11 28.28
CA ALA A 226 -2.07 -30.29 28.59
C ALA A 226 -1.82 -31.35 27.51
N SER A 227 -1.07 -32.38 27.87
CA SER A 227 -0.96 -33.63 27.11
C SER A 227 -2.32 -34.29 27.02
N LEU A 228 -2.75 -34.65 25.81
CA LEU A 228 -3.71 -35.72 25.59
C LEU A 228 -3.14 -36.63 24.49
N CYS A 229 -2.58 -37.74 24.94
CA CYS A 229 -2.23 -38.89 24.12
C CYS A 229 -3.51 -39.51 23.56
N LEU A 230 -3.56 -39.74 22.25
CA LEU A 230 -4.38 -40.80 21.67
C LEU A 230 -3.51 -41.56 20.68
N GLY A 231 -3.09 -42.74 21.12
CA GLY A 231 -2.44 -43.75 20.29
C GLY A 231 -3.44 -44.36 19.31
N SER A 232 -2.91 -44.80 18.17
CA SER A 232 -3.63 -45.57 17.17
C SER A 232 -3.19 -47.03 17.29
N THR A 233 -4.09 -47.88 17.80
CA THR A 233 -4.51 -49.21 17.28
C THR A 233 -5.42 -49.83 18.33
#